data_AF-A0A6L9IWR1-F1
#
_entry.id   AF-A0A6L9IWR1-F1
#
_cell.length_a   1.000
_cell.length_b   1.000
_cell.length_c   1.000
_cell.angle_alpha   90.00
_cell.angle_beta   90.00
_cell.angle_gamma   90.00
#
_symmetry.space_group_name_H-M   'P 1'
#
loop_
_entity.id
_entity.type
_entity.pdbx_description
1 polymer ?
#
loop_
_entity_poly.entity_id
_entity_poly.type
_entity_poly.pdbx_seq_one_letter_code
_entity_poly.pdbx_strand_id
1 'polypeptide(L)'
;MRQICLAHQTRDLQYAIDAHRCAWAYRFQALLFRAQRLGKQRDTMPPHAYGCQVVAIERACDTLLEQVPCSPDSQNLRRRFLLHRNHLFTFLSVPNVPPTNNASEQALRNSVIYRKVTGGFRSNWGATAYANVVSVIETARRRGQNLLDTLLSLFGPPLDLSFFAAQGE
;
A
#
# COMPACT_ATOMS: atom_id res chain seq x y z
N MET A 1 5.43 7.30 7.78
CA MET A 1 4.19 6.78 8.39
C MET A 1 3.92 5.40 7.80
N ARG A 2 4.15 4.31 8.57
CA ARG A 2 4.13 2.93 8.04
C ARG A 2 2.76 2.30 8.31
N GLN A 3 1.85 2.39 7.36
CA GLN A 3 0.55 1.71 7.45
C GLN A 3 0.69 0.27 6.98
N ILE A 4 0.16 -0.66 7.77
CA ILE A 4 0.02 -2.05 7.32
C ILE A 4 -1.07 -2.10 6.26
N CYS A 5 -0.80 -2.78 5.14
CA CYS A 5 -1.84 -2.99 4.14
C CYS A 5 -2.94 -3.89 4.69
N LEU A 6 -4.11 -3.30 4.95
CA LEU A 6 -5.29 -4.02 5.44
C LEU A 6 -5.73 -5.13 4.47
N ALA A 7 -5.47 -5.02 3.18
CA ALA A 7 -5.79 -6.07 2.20
C ALA A 7 -5.02 -7.37 2.48
N HIS A 8 -3.71 -7.27 2.78
CA HIS A 8 -2.90 -8.41 3.19
C HIS A 8 -3.39 -9.00 4.51
N GLN A 9 -3.74 -8.15 5.49
CA GLN A 9 -4.25 -8.63 6.78
C GLN A 9 -5.58 -9.36 6.65
N THR A 10 -6.47 -8.84 5.79
CA THR A 10 -7.78 -9.44 5.52
C THR A 10 -7.65 -10.81 4.87
N ARG A 11 -6.66 -10.99 3.98
CA ARG A 11 -6.37 -12.28 3.35
C ARG A 11 -5.80 -13.29 4.34
N ASP A 12 -4.87 -12.87 5.19
CA ASP A 12 -4.32 -13.75 6.23
C ASP A 12 -5.39 -14.18 7.24
N LEU A 13 -6.29 -13.26 7.60
CA LEU A 13 -7.47 -13.56 8.42
C LEU A 13 -8.41 -14.55 7.71
N GLN A 14 -8.65 -14.37 6.41
CA GLN A 14 -9.46 -15.30 5.62
C GLN A 14 -8.87 -16.71 5.63
N TYR A 15 -7.55 -16.84 5.43
CA TYR A 15 -6.86 -18.12 5.53
C TYR A 15 -7.08 -18.78 6.90
N ALA A 16 -6.98 -18.02 8.00
CA ALA A 16 -7.21 -18.56 9.34
C ALA A 16 -8.67 -19.01 9.57
N ILE A 17 -9.65 -18.35 8.92
CA ILE A 17 -11.06 -18.77 8.93
C ILE A 17 -11.22 -20.08 8.16
N ASP A 18 -10.67 -20.15 6.95
CA ASP A 18 -10.87 -21.30 6.05
C ASP A 18 -10.15 -22.55 6.57
N ALA A 19 -8.90 -22.40 7.04
CA ALA A 19 -8.08 -23.51 7.50
C ALA A 19 -8.48 -24.01 8.90
N HIS A 20 -8.86 -23.10 9.80
CA HIS A 20 -8.99 -23.41 11.24
C HIS A 20 -10.36 -23.09 11.83
N ARG A 21 -11.34 -22.67 11.01
CA ARG A 21 -12.66 -22.18 11.47
C ARG A 21 -12.54 -21.15 12.60
N CYS A 22 -11.53 -20.29 12.51
CA CYS A 22 -11.15 -19.42 13.61
C CYS A 22 -12.16 -18.27 13.80
N ALA A 23 -13.01 -18.37 14.83
CA ALA A 23 -13.98 -17.34 15.18
C ALA A 23 -13.33 -15.98 15.51
N TRP A 24 -12.14 -15.99 16.12
CA TRP A 24 -11.37 -14.77 16.38
C TRP A 24 -11.01 -14.06 15.08
N ALA A 25 -10.52 -14.80 14.09
CA ALA A 25 -10.13 -14.24 12.80
C ALA A 25 -11.35 -13.65 12.07
N TYR A 26 -12.49 -14.33 12.10
CA TYR A 26 -13.76 -13.83 11.56
C TYR A 26 -14.17 -12.49 12.20
N ARG A 27 -14.18 -12.42 13.54
CA ARG A 27 -14.54 -11.20 14.27
C ARG A 27 -13.59 -10.04 13.97
N PHE A 28 -12.28 -10.33 13.89
CA PHE A 28 -11.28 -9.31 13.55
C PHE A 28 -11.43 -8.82 12.11
N GLN A 29 -11.71 -9.71 11.16
CA GLN A 29 -11.93 -9.36 9.77
C GLN A 29 -13.17 -8.46 9.61
N ALA A 30 -14.27 -8.80 10.29
CA ALA A 30 -15.47 -7.97 10.33
C ALA A 30 -15.19 -6.57 10.91
N LEU A 31 -14.34 -6.48 11.95
CA LEU A 31 -13.91 -5.20 12.51
C LEU A 31 -13.12 -4.36 11.49
N LEU A 32 -12.19 -4.97 10.74
CA LEU A 32 -11.44 -4.28 9.69
C LEU A 32 -12.37 -3.73 8.60
N PHE A 33 -13.34 -4.53 8.14
CA PHE A 33 -14.33 -4.06 7.16
C PHE A 33 -15.21 -2.94 7.71
N ARG A 34 -15.63 -3.01 8.98
CA ARG A 34 -16.35 -1.91 9.65
C ARG A 34 -15.53 -0.63 9.67
N ALA A 35 -14.24 -0.71 9.98
CA ALA A 35 -13.33 0.44 9.96
C ALA A 35 -13.19 1.03 8.56
N GLN A 36 -13.00 0.20 7.53
CA GLN A 36 -12.92 0.66 6.15
C GLN A 36 -14.22 1.36 5.72
N ARG A 37 -15.39 0.84 6.10
CA ARG A 37 -16.68 1.46 5.82
C ARG A 37 -16.81 2.81 6.53
N LEU A 38 -16.44 2.88 7.81
CA LEU A 38 -16.47 4.14 8.56
C LEU A 38 -15.58 5.20 7.91
N GLY A 39 -14.35 4.84 7.49
CA GLY A 39 -13.44 5.77 6.82
C GLY A 39 -14.03 6.40 5.55
N LYS A 40 -14.88 5.68 4.81
CA LYS A 40 -15.60 6.21 3.63
C LYS A 40 -16.74 7.18 3.98
N GLN A 41 -17.20 7.17 5.23
CA GLN A 41 -18.31 8.00 5.73
C GLN A 41 -17.82 9.26 6.46
N ARG A 42 -16.51 9.53 6.46
CA ARG A 42 -15.92 10.66 7.18
C ARG A 42 -16.58 11.99 6.81
N ASP A 43 -16.79 12.23 5.53
CA ASP A 43 -17.29 13.53 5.03
C ASP A 43 -18.83 13.60 5.03
N THR A 44 -19.53 12.49 5.28
CA THR A 44 -20.99 12.40 5.27
C THR A 44 -21.61 12.28 6.66
N MET A 45 -20.80 12.04 7.69
CA MET A 45 -21.24 11.82 9.07
C MET A 45 -20.92 13.04 9.95
N PRO A 46 -21.78 13.41 10.92
CA PRO A 46 -21.46 14.46 11.89
C PRO A 46 -20.15 14.13 12.64
N PRO A 47 -19.23 15.11 12.83
CA PRO A 47 -17.91 14.86 13.40
C PRO A 47 -17.93 14.13 14.75
N HIS A 48 -18.86 14.50 15.64
CA HIS A 48 -19.02 13.84 16.93
C HIS A 48 -19.42 12.36 16.78
N ALA A 49 -20.40 12.05 15.93
CA ALA A 49 -20.85 10.68 15.69
C ALA A 49 -19.73 9.83 15.06
N TYR A 50 -18.97 10.40 14.12
CA TYR A 50 -17.80 9.76 13.55
C TYR A 50 -16.76 9.43 14.64
N GLY A 51 -16.43 10.42 15.49
CA GLY A 51 -15.50 10.23 16.62
C GLY A 51 -15.94 9.11 17.57
N CYS A 52 -17.22 9.05 17.95
CA CYS A 52 -17.77 7.97 18.77
C CYS A 52 -17.58 6.59 18.11
N GLN A 53 -17.79 6.49 16.79
CA GLN A 53 -17.61 5.24 16.05
C GLN A 53 -16.15 4.82 15.96
N VAL A 54 -15.22 5.78 15.79
CA VAL A 54 -13.77 5.51 15.84
C VAL A 54 -13.40 4.92 17.20
N VAL A 55 -13.82 5.55 18.29
CA VAL A 55 -13.58 5.05 19.66
C VAL A 55 -14.16 3.64 19.86
N ALA A 56 -15.35 3.37 19.32
CA ALA A 56 -15.97 2.05 19.40
C ALA A 56 -15.15 0.98 18.65
N ILE A 57 -14.58 1.32 17.49
CA ILE A 57 -13.70 0.42 16.73
C ILE A 57 -12.40 0.15 17.48
N GLU A 58 -11.77 1.20 18.01
CA GLU A 58 -10.54 1.08 18.81
C GLU A 58 -10.73 0.15 20.01
N ARG A 59 -11.81 0.37 20.80
CA ARG A 59 -12.15 -0.50 21.93
C ARG A 59 -12.42 -1.95 21.52
N ALA A 60 -13.18 -2.15 20.45
CA ALA A 60 -13.45 -3.49 19.93
C ALA A 60 -12.17 -4.20 19.47
N CYS A 61 -11.20 -3.46 18.95
CA CYS A 61 -9.88 -3.98 18.60
C CYS A 61 -9.13 -4.44 19.84
N ASP A 62 -9.08 -3.62 20.89
CA ASP A 62 -8.39 -3.95 22.14
C ASP A 62 -8.99 -5.21 22.78
N THR A 63 -10.32 -5.28 22.90
CA THR A 63 -11.02 -6.47 23.41
C THR A 63 -10.73 -7.74 22.58
N LEU A 64 -10.55 -7.62 21.27
CA LEU A 64 -10.17 -8.77 20.43
C LEU A 64 -8.69 -9.14 20.61
N LEU A 65 -7.80 -8.18 20.84
CA LEU A 65 -6.38 -8.43 21.04
C LEU A 65 -6.05 -9.01 22.42
N GLU A 66 -6.93 -8.83 23.41
CA GLU A 66 -6.85 -9.53 24.69
C GLU A 66 -7.06 -11.04 24.56
N GLN A 67 -7.88 -11.47 23.59
CA GLN A 67 -8.16 -12.88 23.36
C GLN A 67 -6.97 -13.59 22.69
N VAL A 68 -6.65 -14.81 23.13
CA VAL A 68 -5.64 -15.66 22.49
C VAL A 68 -6.33 -16.68 21.59
N PRO A 69 -6.15 -16.62 20.26
CA PRO A 69 -6.76 -17.59 19.36
C PRO A 69 -6.05 -18.95 19.43
N CYS A 70 -6.78 -20.02 19.11
CA CYS A 70 -6.30 -21.39 19.31
C CYS A 70 -5.18 -21.82 18.36
N SER A 71 -5.17 -21.35 17.10
CA SER A 71 -4.19 -21.82 16.11
C SER A 71 -2.89 -21.00 16.13
N PRO A 72 -1.71 -21.63 15.90
CA PRO A 72 -0.43 -20.93 15.83
C PRO A 72 -0.42 -19.79 14.81
N ASP A 73 -1.05 -20.00 13.65
CA ASP A 73 -1.20 -18.98 12.60
C ASP A 73 -1.95 -17.76 13.12
N SER A 74 -3.08 -17.97 13.80
CA SER A 74 -3.87 -16.87 14.37
C SER A 74 -3.13 -16.17 15.50
N GLN A 75 -2.31 -16.88 16.28
CA GLN A 75 -1.48 -16.28 17.32
C GLN A 75 -0.35 -15.43 16.71
N ASN A 76 0.25 -15.86 15.60
CA ASN A 76 1.19 -15.04 14.82
C ASN A 76 0.51 -13.75 14.34
N LEU A 77 -0.70 -13.85 13.79
CA LEU A 77 -1.48 -12.69 13.35
C LEU A 77 -1.78 -11.74 14.50
N ARG A 78 -2.22 -12.26 15.65
CA ARG A 78 -2.44 -11.47 16.86
C ARG A 78 -1.18 -10.73 17.31
N ARG A 79 -0.03 -11.42 17.40
CA ARG A 79 1.25 -10.79 17.78
C ARG A 79 1.62 -9.66 16.83
N ARG A 80 1.41 -9.87 15.53
CA ARG A 80 1.64 -8.85 14.51
C ARG A 80 0.70 -7.65 14.70
N PHE A 81 -0.58 -7.87 14.98
CA PHE A 81 -1.53 -6.80 15.26
C PHE A 81 -1.21 -6.02 16.53
N LEU A 82 -0.74 -6.71 17.59
CA LEU A 82 -0.24 -6.05 18.81
C LEU A 82 0.97 -5.15 18.50
N LEU A 83 1.96 -5.66 17.75
CA LEU A 83 3.15 -4.91 17.36
C LEU A 83 2.81 -3.63 16.58
N HIS A 84 1.73 -3.68 15.80
CA HIS A 84 1.35 -2.60 14.88
C HIS A 84 0.02 -1.94 15.26
N ARG A 85 -0.38 -2.06 16.53
CA ARG A 85 -1.68 -1.62 17.04
C ARG A 85 -1.99 -0.16 16.71
N ASN A 86 -1.01 0.72 16.88
CA ASN A 86 -1.13 2.15 16.61
C ASN A 86 -1.25 2.51 15.12
N HIS A 87 -1.00 1.53 14.24
CA HIS A 87 -0.99 1.72 12.78
C HIS A 87 -2.17 1.06 12.05
N LEU A 88 -3.02 0.30 12.76
CA LEU A 88 -4.13 -0.42 12.14
C LEU A 88 -5.22 0.52 11.59
N PHE A 89 -5.51 1.60 12.31
CA PHE A 89 -6.64 2.49 12.00
C PHE A 89 -6.22 3.94 11.77
N THR A 90 -4.95 4.19 11.43
CA THR A 90 -4.46 5.56 11.24
C THR A 90 -5.23 6.35 10.17
N PHE A 91 -5.78 5.65 9.17
CA PHE A 91 -6.67 6.21 8.15
C PHE A 91 -8.02 6.72 8.69
N LEU A 92 -8.41 6.41 9.94
CA LEU A 92 -9.60 6.97 10.58
C LEU A 92 -9.33 8.35 11.19
N SER A 93 -8.11 8.58 11.66
CA SER A 93 -7.72 9.82 12.36
C SER A 93 -7.02 10.83 11.43
N VAL A 94 -6.26 10.36 10.44
CA VAL A 94 -5.50 11.24 9.54
C VAL A 94 -6.23 11.37 8.20
N PRO A 95 -6.62 12.57 7.77
CA PRO A 95 -7.17 12.80 6.42
C PRO A 95 -6.19 12.39 5.33
N ASN A 96 -6.71 11.95 4.18
CA ASN A 96 -5.92 11.60 2.98
C ASN A 96 -4.98 10.38 3.10
N VAL A 97 -4.98 9.66 4.23
CA VAL A 97 -4.31 8.36 4.33
C VAL A 97 -5.29 7.28 3.85
N PRO A 98 -5.06 6.60 2.71
CA PRO A 98 -5.97 5.57 2.23
C PRO A 98 -5.96 4.34 3.16
N PRO A 99 -7.08 3.65 3.39
CA PRO A 99 -7.15 2.47 4.25
C PRO A 99 -6.29 1.28 3.75
N THR A 100 -5.94 1.29 2.46
CA THR A 100 -5.13 0.25 1.83
C THR A 100 -3.88 0.86 1.23
N ASN A 101 -2.72 0.22 1.44
CA ASN A 101 -1.45 0.60 0.82
C ASN A 101 -1.39 0.23 -0.69
N ASN A 102 -2.54 0.12 -1.36
CA ASN A 102 -2.67 -0.42 -2.70
C ASN A 102 -1.85 0.38 -3.72
N ALA A 103 -1.74 1.69 -3.56
CA ALA A 103 -0.92 2.54 -4.43
C ALA A 103 0.58 2.21 -4.33
N SER A 104 1.10 1.93 -3.14
CA SER A 104 2.51 1.55 -2.98
C SER A 104 2.75 0.11 -3.41
N GLU A 105 1.82 -0.81 -3.13
CA GLU A 105 1.90 -2.20 -3.61
C GLU A 105 1.85 -2.27 -5.14
N GLN A 106 0.97 -1.48 -5.76
CA GLN A 106 0.87 -1.39 -7.21
C GLN A 106 2.13 -0.78 -7.83
N ALA A 107 2.71 0.26 -7.22
CA ALA A 107 3.98 0.84 -7.68
C ALA A 107 5.14 -0.16 -7.59
N LEU A 108 5.17 -1.02 -6.56
CA LEU A 108 6.19 -2.05 -6.40
C LEU A 108 5.96 -3.27 -7.32
N ARG A 109 4.72 -3.49 -7.78
CA ARG A 109 4.34 -4.67 -8.56
C ARG A 109 5.14 -4.79 -9.86
N ASN A 110 5.34 -3.68 -10.57
CA ASN A 110 6.13 -3.65 -11.81
C ASN A 110 7.56 -4.14 -11.58
N SER A 111 8.19 -3.67 -10.50
CA SER A 111 9.55 -4.06 -10.10
C SER A 111 9.63 -5.53 -9.69
N VAL A 112 8.64 -6.06 -8.97
CA VAL A 112 8.57 -7.48 -8.57
C VAL A 112 8.38 -8.39 -9.77
N ILE A 113 7.48 -8.02 -10.70
CA ILE A 113 7.27 -8.77 -11.96
C ILE A 113 8.54 -8.75 -12.80
N TYR A 114 9.15 -7.57 -12.97
CA TYR A 114 10.39 -7.43 -13.72
C TYR A 114 11.46 -8.35 -13.15
N ARG A 115 11.72 -8.32 -11.84
CA ARG A 115 12.69 -9.19 -11.18
C ARG A 115 12.39 -10.68 -11.38
N LYS A 116 11.11 -11.07 -11.33
CA LYS A 116 10.70 -12.46 -11.52
C LYS A 116 10.97 -12.94 -12.95
N VAL A 117 10.74 -12.10 -13.95
CA VAL A 117 10.92 -12.44 -15.37
C VAL A 117 12.39 -12.37 -15.78
N THR A 118 13.13 -11.35 -15.35
CA THR A 118 14.51 -11.10 -15.79
C THR A 118 15.57 -11.75 -14.91
N GLY A 119 15.17 -12.32 -13.76
CA GLY A 119 16.09 -12.79 -12.73
C GLY A 119 16.71 -11.66 -11.88
N GLY A 120 16.30 -10.41 -12.12
CA GLY A 120 16.81 -9.23 -11.41
C GLY A 120 18.00 -8.57 -12.10
N PHE A 121 18.63 -7.62 -11.41
CA PHE A 121 19.74 -6.85 -11.94
C PHE A 121 21.09 -7.50 -11.62
N ARG A 122 21.98 -7.53 -12.61
CA ARG A 122 23.37 -8.01 -12.46
C ARG A 122 24.35 -6.90 -12.08
N SER A 123 23.89 -5.66 -12.03
CA SER A 123 24.68 -4.49 -11.63
C SER A 123 23.83 -3.48 -10.86
N ASN A 124 24.48 -2.74 -9.94
CA ASN A 124 23.82 -1.68 -9.19
C ASN A 124 23.36 -0.53 -10.11
N TRP A 125 24.16 -0.23 -11.14
CA TRP A 125 23.81 0.77 -12.14
C TRP A 125 22.49 0.43 -12.85
N GLY A 126 22.30 -0.82 -13.29
CA GLY A 126 21.08 -1.24 -13.95
C GLY A 126 19.84 -1.17 -13.05
N ALA A 127 20.01 -1.48 -11.76
CA ALA A 127 18.95 -1.34 -10.76
C ALA A 127 18.54 0.13 -10.56
N THR A 128 19.53 1.02 -10.45
CA THR A 128 19.30 2.47 -10.30
C THR A 128 18.65 3.07 -11.54
N ALA A 129 19.14 2.72 -12.74
CA ALA A 129 18.57 3.21 -14.00
C ALA A 129 17.10 2.80 -14.14
N TYR A 130 16.77 1.54 -13.84
CA TYR A 130 15.40 1.06 -13.84
C TYR A 130 14.53 1.79 -12.81
N ALA A 131 15.01 1.96 -11.57
CA ALA A 131 14.27 2.66 -10.53
C ALA A 131 13.95 4.11 -10.91
N ASN A 132 14.89 4.81 -11.57
CA ASN A 132 14.69 6.17 -12.06
C ASN A 132 13.58 6.22 -13.12
N VAL A 133 13.64 5.32 -14.12
CA VAL A 133 12.63 5.26 -15.18
C VAL A 133 11.23 4.95 -14.62
N VAL A 134 11.12 3.95 -13.75
CA VAL A 134 9.83 3.60 -13.12
C VAL A 134 9.30 4.75 -12.26
N SER A 135 10.17 5.46 -11.53
CA SER A 135 9.79 6.63 -10.73
C SER A 135 9.20 7.75 -11.58
N VAL A 136 9.81 8.05 -12.72
CA VAL A 136 9.31 9.03 -13.70
C VAL A 136 7.94 8.60 -14.25
N ILE A 137 7.83 7.35 -14.68
CA ILE A 137 6.57 6.80 -15.24
C ILE A 137 5.44 6.92 -14.22
N GLU A 138 5.67 6.48 -12.98
CA GLU A 138 4.65 6.51 -11.93
C GLU A 138 4.28 7.95 -11.52
N THR A 139 5.25 8.87 -11.57
CA THR A 139 4.99 10.31 -11.31
C THR A 139 4.12 10.93 -12.41
N ALA A 140 4.45 10.68 -13.69
CA ALA A 140 3.68 11.16 -14.82
C ALA A 140 2.23 10.63 -14.77
N ARG A 141 2.09 9.33 -14.49
CA ARG A 141 0.78 8.66 -14.35
C ARG A 141 -0.06 9.26 -13.24
N ARG A 142 0.53 9.53 -12.06
CA ARG A 142 -0.17 10.16 -10.92
C ARG A 142 -0.64 11.58 -11.21
N ARG A 143 0.07 12.29 -12.08
CA ARG A 143 -0.26 13.66 -12.51
C ARG A 143 -1.21 13.71 -13.71
N GLY A 144 -1.60 12.55 -14.26
CA GLY A 144 -2.41 12.49 -15.48
C GLY A 144 -1.70 13.02 -16.72
N GLN A 145 -0.37 13.03 -16.72
CA GLN A 145 0.45 13.56 -17.81
C GLN A 145 0.66 12.51 -18.89
N ASN A 146 0.81 12.96 -20.15
CA ASN A 146 1.23 12.09 -21.22
C ASN A 146 2.65 11.58 -20.93
N LEU A 147 2.81 10.25 -20.97
CA LEU A 147 4.06 9.61 -20.61
C LEU A 147 5.17 9.90 -21.61
N LEU A 148 4.84 9.91 -22.90
CA LEU A 148 5.81 10.14 -23.97
C LEU A 148 6.35 11.57 -23.87
N ASP A 149 5.46 12.55 -23.68
CA ASP A 149 5.85 13.97 -23.54
C ASP A 149 6.72 14.18 -22.29
N THR A 150 6.39 13.50 -21.19
CA THR A 150 7.16 13.57 -19.95
C THR A 150 8.56 12.99 -20.13
N LEU A 151 8.69 11.84 -20.79
CA LEU A 151 9.98 11.25 -21.08
C LEU A 151 10.81 12.14 -22.02
N LEU A 152 10.22 12.64 -23.10
CA LEU A 152 10.89 13.54 -24.04
C LEU A 152 11.39 14.82 -23.34
N SER A 153 10.60 15.38 -22.42
CA SER A 153 11.02 16.56 -21.65
C SER A 153 12.24 16.33 -20.76
N LEU A 154 12.51 15.08 -20.35
CA LEU A 154 13.65 14.73 -19.48
C LEU A 154 14.93 14.44 -20.25
N PHE A 155 14.82 13.98 -21.50
CA PHE A 155 15.97 13.69 -22.34
C PHE A 155 16.57 14.96 -23.01
N GLY A 156 15.96 16.12 -22.77
CA GLY A 156 16.37 17.39 -23.37
C GLY A 156 15.95 17.51 -24.84
N PRO A 157 16.22 18.65 -25.48
CA PRO A 157 16.01 18.77 -26.92
C PRO A 157 16.79 17.66 -27.65
N PRO A 158 16.26 17.12 -28.77
CA PRO A 158 16.99 16.16 -29.58
C PRO A 158 18.38 16.71 -29.89
N LEU A 159 19.39 15.85 -29.76
CA LEU A 159 20.78 16.21 -30.09
C LEU A 159 20.78 16.82 -31.49
N ASP A 160 21.27 18.06 -31.57
CA ASP A 160 21.44 18.72 -32.85
C ASP A 160 22.59 18.03 -33.60
N LEU A 161 22.24 17.10 -34.47
CA LEU A 161 23.19 16.35 -35.28
C LEU A 161 23.87 17.22 -36.33
N SER A 162 23.42 18.48 -36.55
CA SER A 162 24.13 19.43 -37.41
C SER A 162 25.52 19.78 -36.85
N PHE A 163 25.75 19.59 -35.54
CA PHE A 163 27.05 19.78 -34.90
C PHE A 163 28.11 18.77 -35.39
N PHE A 164 27.70 17.56 -35.80
CA PHE A 164 28.60 16.55 -36.39
C PHE A 164 28.77 16.70 -37.91
N ALA A 165 27.84 17.39 -38.58
CA ALA A 165 27.92 17.64 -40.01
C ALA A 165 28.93 18.75 -40.38
N ALA A 166 29.31 19.61 -39.42
CA ALA A 166 30.16 20.77 -39.65
C ALA A 166 31.67 20.55 -39.37
N GLN A 167 32.10 19.35 -38.96
CA GLN A 167 33.51 19.02 -38.70
C GLN A 167 34.13 18.05 -39.73
N GLY A 168 33.50 17.94 -40.91
CA GLY A 168 33.88 17.01 -41.97
C GLY A 168 34.30 17.67 -43.29
N GLU A 169 34.97 18.83 -43.24
CA GLU A 169 35.69 19.42 -44.38
C GLU A 169 37.14 19.76 -44.01
#